data_AF-A0A7S2YYV9-F1
#
_entry.id   AF-A0A7S2YYV9-F1
#
_cell.length_a   1.000
_cell.length_b   1.000
_cell.length_c   1.000
_cell.angle_alpha   90.00
_cell.angle_beta   90.00
_cell.angle_gamma   90.00
#
_symmetry.space_group_name_H-M   'P 1'
#
loop_
_entity.id
_entity.type
_entity.pdbx_description
1 polymer ?
#
loop_
_entity_poly.entity_id
_entity_poly.type
_entity_poly.pdbx_seq_one_letter_code
_entity_poly.pdbx_strand_id
1 'polypeptide(L)'
;LYCHCWWKLISGFNLVCFFSNHIMRASLLRSMAGKLPIKTSPHVEAWNANREAYEQTFQWTPGNLAGTVVFCVAIPTGIYQLIKAEFNAVNDYQGIPRRVMP
;
A
#
# COMPACT_ATOMS: atom_id res chain seq x y z
N LEU A 1 11.84 1.72 10.34
CA LEU A 1 11.51 3.04 10.91
C LEU A 1 11.41 4.04 9.76
N TYR A 2 10.25 4.72 9.67
CA TYR A 2 9.87 5.84 8.77
C TYR A 2 9.85 5.52 7.25
N CYS A 3 8.69 5.31 6.61
CA CYS A 3 7.62 6.26 6.19
C CYS A 3 8.07 7.33 5.17
N HIS A 4 7.17 7.64 4.23
CA HIS A 4 7.28 8.41 2.96
C HIS A 4 7.65 7.52 1.76
N CYS A 5 6.85 7.36 0.69
CA CYS A 5 5.91 8.29 0.06
C CYS A 5 5.10 7.49 -1.02
N TRP A 6 3.91 6.95 -0.79
CA TRP A 6 2.56 7.57 -0.89
C TRP A 6 2.39 8.85 -1.76
N TRP A 7 3.12 8.99 -2.88
CA TRP A 7 2.89 10.11 -3.83
C TRP A 7 3.14 9.77 -5.30
N LYS A 8 2.58 8.68 -5.84
CA LYS A 8 2.49 8.49 -7.30
C LYS A 8 1.14 7.96 -7.77
N LEU A 9 0.08 8.46 -7.13
CA LEU A 9 -1.25 8.56 -7.74
C LEU A 9 -1.47 10.04 -8.03
N ILE A 10 -1.98 10.38 -9.22
CA ILE A 10 -2.29 11.74 -9.73
C ILE A 10 -1.14 12.42 -10.49
N SER A 11 -0.98 12.03 -11.76
CA SER A 11 -0.69 12.98 -12.85
C SER A 11 -0.93 12.28 -14.19
N GLY A 12 -2.19 12.20 -14.60
CA GLY A 12 -2.54 12.02 -16.01
C GLY A 12 -2.72 13.40 -16.62
N PHE A 13 -1.96 13.74 -17.65
CA PHE A 13 -2.42 14.57 -18.78
C PHE A 13 -1.43 14.47 -19.95
N ASN A 14 -1.97 14.19 -21.12
CA ASN A 14 -1.29 13.96 -22.40
C ASN A 14 -0.40 15.12 -22.84
N LEU A 15 0.83 14.82 -23.26
CA LEU A 15 1.49 15.57 -24.33
C LEU A 15 2.46 14.68 -25.12
N VAL A 16 2.01 14.31 -26.32
CA VAL A 16 2.79 14.18 -27.55
C VAL A 16 3.89 13.10 -27.61
N CYS A 17 3.51 12.04 -28.32
CA CYS A 17 4.39 11.13 -29.03
C CYS A 17 5.35 11.89 -29.98
N PHE A 18 6.56 12.22 -29.52
CA PHE A 18 7.64 12.61 -30.44
C PHE A 18 9.04 12.41 -29.83
N PHE A 19 9.38 11.22 -29.31
CA PHE A 19 10.79 10.83 -29.08
C PHE A 19 10.92 9.29 -28.99
N SER A 20 10.30 8.60 -29.95
CA SER A 20 10.37 7.14 -30.08
C SER A 20 11.69 6.75 -30.72
N ASN A 21 12.70 6.41 -29.90
CA ASN A 21 13.76 5.40 -30.16
C ASN A 21 14.95 5.50 -29.17
N HIS A 22 15.13 6.60 -28.44
CA HIS A 22 16.25 6.76 -27.49
C HIS A 22 15.94 6.28 -26.05
N ILE A 23 14.68 6.33 -25.61
CA ILE A 23 14.30 5.98 -24.23
C ILE A 23 14.32 4.46 -24.00
N MET A 24 13.98 3.64 -25.00
CA MET A 24 14.01 2.18 -24.87
C MET A 24 15.42 1.60 -24.69
N ARG A 25 16.46 2.29 -25.16
CA ARG A 25 17.85 1.87 -24.93
C ARG A 25 18.33 2.18 -23.51
N ALA A 26 17.83 3.26 -22.90
CA ALA A 26 18.22 3.64 -21.54
C ALA A 26 17.62 2.72 -20.46
N SER A 27 16.39 2.20 -20.65
CA SER A 27 15.81 1.20 -19.75
C SER A 27 16.51 -0.15 -19.85
N LEU A 28 16.85 -0.61 -21.07
CA LEU A 28 17.64 -1.82 -21.28
C LEU A 28 19.04 -1.70 -20.67
N LEU A 29 19.71 -0.56 -20.84
CA LEU A 29 21.01 -0.32 -20.20
C LEU A 29 20.92 -0.27 -18.68
N ARG A 30 19.82 0.22 -18.08
CA ARG A 30 19.61 0.15 -16.62
C ARG A 30 19.35 -1.29 -16.14
N SER A 31 18.62 -2.09 -16.91
CA SER A 31 18.44 -3.53 -16.65
C SER A 31 19.74 -4.33 -16.83
N MET A 32 20.65 -3.90 -17.71
CA MET A 32 21.95 -4.54 -17.94
C MET A 32 23.07 -4.04 -17.03
N ALA A 33 23.01 -2.77 -16.59
CA ALA A 33 23.96 -2.14 -15.66
C ALA A 33 23.73 -2.56 -14.20
N GLY A 34 22.66 -3.31 -13.91
CA GLY A 34 22.35 -3.88 -12.60
C GLY A 34 23.02 -5.23 -12.31
N LYS A 35 23.90 -5.76 -13.17
CA LYS A 35 24.69 -6.96 -12.88
C LYS A 35 25.87 -6.65 -11.94
N LEU A 36 25.58 -6.09 -10.77
CA LEU A 36 26.45 -6.27 -9.62
C LEU A 36 26.48 -7.79 -9.33
N PRO A 37 27.62 -8.39 -8.94
CA PRO A 37 27.67 -9.79 -8.52
C PRO A 37 26.95 -9.94 -7.18
N ILE A 38 25.63 -9.80 -7.21
CA ILE A 38 24.73 -10.08 -6.10
C ILE A 38 24.74 -11.59 -5.98
N LYS A 39 25.16 -12.10 -4.82
CA LYS A 39 25.07 -13.52 -4.51
C LYS A 39 23.59 -13.90 -4.45
N THR A 40 23.08 -14.43 -5.55
CA THR A 40 21.73 -14.96 -5.66
C THR A 40 21.68 -16.28 -4.92
N SER A 41 21.09 -16.27 -3.72
CA SER A 41 20.81 -17.53 -3.03
C SER A 41 19.49 -18.09 -3.55
N PRO A 42 19.43 -19.37 -3.95
CA PRO A 42 18.24 -19.95 -4.57
C PRO A 42 17.02 -19.91 -3.62
N HIS A 43 17.26 -19.96 -2.30
CA HIS A 43 16.21 -19.86 -1.30
C HIS A 43 15.56 -18.47 -1.24
N VAL A 44 16.34 -17.40 -1.38
CA VAL A 44 15.81 -16.02 -1.36
C VAL A 44 15.05 -15.72 -2.65
N GLU A 45 15.54 -16.21 -3.79
CA GLU A 45 14.84 -16.03 -5.06
C GLU A 45 13.52 -16.81 -5.10
N ALA A 46 13.52 -18.07 -4.65
CA ALA A 46 12.28 -18.85 -4.54
C ALA A 46 11.30 -18.23 -3.54
N TRP A 47 11.78 -17.72 -2.40
CA TRP A 47 10.95 -17.01 -1.44
C TRP A 47 10.34 -15.73 -2.05
N ASN A 48 11.12 -14.94 -2.80
CA ASN A 48 10.61 -13.74 -3.47
C ASN A 48 9.61 -14.07 -4.58
N ALA A 49 9.91 -15.07 -5.41
CA ALA A 49 9.01 -15.51 -6.48
C ALA A 49 7.65 -15.98 -5.93
N ASN A 50 7.66 -16.72 -4.82
CA ASN A 50 6.41 -17.13 -4.15
C ASN A 50 5.63 -15.92 -3.60
N ARG A 51 6.32 -14.84 -3.19
CA ARG A 51 5.64 -13.64 -2.70
C ARG A 51 4.87 -12.91 -3.78
N GLU A 52 5.45 -12.83 -4.96
CA GLU A 52 4.83 -12.22 -6.13
C GLU A 52 3.62 -13.04 -6.62
N ALA A 53 3.63 -14.36 -6.40
CA ALA A 53 2.55 -15.27 -6.80
C ALA A 53 1.44 -15.49 -5.74
N TYR A 54 1.54 -14.87 -4.55
CA TYR A 54 0.53 -15.09 -3.48
C TYR A 54 -0.89 -14.71 -3.90
N GLU A 55 -1.05 -13.71 -4.76
CA GLU A 55 -2.36 -13.27 -5.24
C GLU A 55 -3.04 -14.34 -6.10
N GLN A 56 -2.28 -15.12 -6.87
CA GLN A 56 -2.81 -16.16 -7.76
C GLN A 56 -3.16 -17.45 -7.02
N THR A 57 -2.48 -17.70 -5.90
CA THR A 57 -2.62 -18.94 -5.11
C THR A 57 -3.52 -18.75 -3.89
N PHE A 58 -4.01 -17.54 -3.66
CA PHE A 58 -4.84 -17.22 -2.51
C PHE A 58 -6.17 -17.99 -2.53
N GLN A 59 -6.54 -18.54 -1.37
CA GLN A 59 -7.79 -19.27 -1.15
C GLN A 59 -8.52 -18.67 0.05
N TRP A 60 -9.83 -18.51 -0.07
CA TRP A 60 -10.70 -18.04 1.01
C TRP A 60 -10.93 -19.16 2.03
N THR A 61 -10.02 -19.28 2.98
CA THR A 61 -10.19 -20.15 4.15
C THR A 61 -10.86 -19.37 5.28
N PRO A 62 -11.55 -20.03 6.22
CA PRO A 62 -12.15 -19.35 7.38
C PRO A 62 -11.13 -18.54 8.19
N GLY A 63 -9.88 -19.01 8.30
CA GLY A 63 -8.79 -18.28 8.97
C GLY A 63 -8.38 -17.00 8.23
N ASN A 64 -8.22 -17.07 6.91
CA ASN A 64 -7.90 -15.90 6.09
C ASN A 64 -9.04 -14.88 6.13
N LEU A 65 -10.29 -15.35 6.05
CA LEU A 65 -11.48 -14.50 6.13
C LEU A 65 -11.58 -13.80 7.48
N ALA A 66 -11.35 -14.51 8.59
CA ALA A 66 -11.34 -13.92 9.92
C ALA A 66 -10.26 -12.82 10.04
N GLY A 67 -9.06 -13.07 9.52
CA GLY A 67 -7.99 -12.07 9.45
C GLY A 67 -8.42 -10.83 8.66
N THR A 68 -8.96 -11.01 7.45
CA THR A 68 -9.45 -9.91 6.62
C THR A 68 -10.52 -9.09 7.34
N VAL A 69 -11.49 -9.73 7.99
CA VAL A 69 -12.56 -9.03 8.72
C VAL A 69 -12.00 -8.21 9.90
N VAL A 70 -11.07 -8.78 10.67
CA VAL A 70 -10.47 -8.07 11.80
C VAL A 70 -9.69 -6.84 11.32
N PHE A 71 -8.81 -7.01 10.34
CA PHE A 71 -7.93 -5.93 9.90
C PHE A 71 -8.62 -4.89 9.02
N CYS A 72 -9.56 -5.28 8.16
CA CYS A 72 -10.25 -4.36 7.25
C CYS A 72 -11.49 -3.72 7.86
N VAL A 73 -12.14 -4.35 8.84
CA VAL A 73 -13.41 -3.87 9.41
C VAL A 73 -13.28 -3.55 10.90
N ALA A 74 -12.90 -4.52 11.72
CA ALA A 74 -12.93 -4.35 13.18
C ALA A 74 -11.97 -3.26 13.66
N ILE A 75 -10.74 -3.23 13.14
CA ILE A 75 -9.75 -2.22 13.55
C ILE A 75 -10.16 -0.80 13.11
N PRO A 76 -10.48 -0.53 11.83
CA PRO A 76 -10.88 0.82 11.42
C PRO A 76 -12.14 1.31 12.13
N THR A 77 -13.13 0.44 12.33
CA THR A 77 -14.36 0.81 13.06
C THR A 77 -14.08 1.10 14.54
N GLY A 78 -13.25 0.30 15.19
CA GLY A 78 -12.82 0.56 16.58
C GLY A 78 -12.10 1.89 16.72
N ILE A 79 -11.15 2.19 15.84
CA ILE A 79 -10.42 3.48 15.83
C ILE A 79 -11.40 4.64 15.61
N TYR A 80 -12.33 4.51 14.67
CA TYR A 80 -13.33 5.55 14.40
C TYR A 80 -14.18 5.86 15.64
N GLN A 81 -14.67 4.83 16.35
CA GLN A 81 -15.47 5.02 17.55
C GLN A 81 -14.67 5.66 18.69
N LEU A 82 -13.41 5.28 18.87
CA LEU A 82 -12.52 5.90 19.86
C LEU A 82 -12.32 7.39 19.56
N ILE A 83 -11.99 7.75 18.31
CA ILE A 83 -11.82 9.14 17.90
C ILE A 83 -13.11 9.94 18.11
N LYS A 84 -14.26 9.35 17.75
CA LYS A 84 -15.57 9.97 17.96
C LYS A 84 -15.88 10.23 19.43
N ALA A 85 -15.52 9.29 20.31
CA ALA A 85 -15.70 9.45 21.75
C ALA A 85 -14.82 10.57 22.31
N GLU A 86 -13.53 10.57 21.97
CA GLU A 86 -12.57 11.61 22.39
C GLU A 86 -13.00 13.00 21.89
N PHE A 87 -13.38 13.10 20.62
CA PHE A 87 -13.80 14.38 20.03
C PHE A 87 -15.06 14.93 20.70
N ASN A 88 -16.03 14.07 21.01
CA ASN A 88 -17.23 14.49 21.73
C ASN A 88 -16.94 14.86 23.19
N ALA A 89 -16.04 14.15 23.87
CA ALA A 89 -15.62 14.52 25.22
C ALA A 89 -15.00 15.92 25.24
N VAL A 90 -14.10 16.24 24.30
CA VAL A 90 -13.51 17.59 24.17
C VAL A 90 -14.58 18.65 23.91
N ASN A 91 -15.55 18.39 23.04
CA ASN A 91 -16.64 19.33 22.78
C ASN A 91 -17.51 19.57 24.02
N ASP A 92 -17.80 18.53 24.81
CA ASP A 92 -18.57 18.66 26.04
C ASP A 92 -17.83 19.54 27.08
N TYR A 93 -16.50 19.39 27.20
CA TYR A 93 -15.69 20.27 28.06
C TYR A 93 -15.69 21.74 27.60
N GLN A 94 -15.84 21.98 26.29
CA GLN A 94 -15.88 23.32 25.69
C GLN A 94 -17.30 23.90 25.59
N GLY A 95 -18.34 23.14 25.96
CA GLY A 95 -19.74 23.55 25.80
C GLY A 95 -20.23 23.57 24.35
N ILE A 96 -19.52 22.92 23.43
CA ILE A 96 -19.89 22.82 22.01
C ILE A 96 -20.84 21.61 21.84
N PRO A 97 -21.94 21.73 21.08
CA PRO A 97 -22.84 20.62 20.83
C PRO A 97 -22.13 19.46 20.11
N ARG A 98 -22.42 18.23 20.53
CA ARG A 98 -21.85 17.01 19.95
C ARG A 98 -22.16 16.92 18.46
N ARG A 99 -21.15 16.59 17.66
CA ARG A 99 -21.33 16.37 16.22
C ARG A 99 -21.61 14.90 15.98
N VAL A 100 -22.78 14.62 15.38
CA VAL A 100 -23.10 13.28 14.91
C VAL A 100 -22.29 13.06 13.63
N MET A 101 -21.09 12.52 13.76
CA MET A 101 -20.33 12.03 12.62
C MET A 101 -21.01 10.73 12.14
N PRO A 102 -21.51 10.67 10.88
CA PRO A 102 -22.19 9.51 10.33
C PRO A 102 -21.25 8.30 10.20
#